data_AF-B0E9A2-F1
#
_entry.id   AF-B0E9A2-F1
#
_cell.length_a   1.000
_cell.length_b   1.000
_cell.length_c   1.000
_cell.angle_alpha   90.00
_cell.angle_beta   90.00
_cell.angle_gamma   90.00
#
_symmetry.space_group_name_H-M   'P 1'
#
loop_
_entity.id
_entity.type
_entity.pdbx_description
1 polymer ?
#
loop_
_entity_poly.entity_id
_entity_poly.type
_entity_poly.pdbx_seq_one_letter_code
_entity_poly.pdbx_strand_id
1 'polypeptide(L)'
;MNNSLLDCFVLSYDWDNNGLKQKLTPMFKHKRFICIVNCDDVQESFCERGAYAIKETANLYHIAYNELYMVGCDGEGIVEKDIKKQEKAINFGKQVGVEHLQSIN
;
A
#
# COMPACT_ATOMS: atom_id res chain seq x y z
N MET A 1 -10.37 -3.79 -23.68
CA MET A 1 -9.67 -2.83 -22.81
C MET A 1 -9.34 -3.55 -21.52
N ASN A 2 -8.05 -3.70 -21.19
CA ASN A 2 -7.66 -4.12 -19.85
C ASN A 2 -7.69 -2.88 -18.98
N ASN A 3 -8.75 -2.71 -18.18
CA ASN A 3 -8.76 -1.68 -17.16
C ASN A 3 -7.84 -2.16 -16.02
N SER A 4 -6.89 -1.32 -15.64
CA SER A 4 -6.10 -1.52 -14.44
C SER A 4 -6.99 -1.37 -13.21
N LEU A 5 -6.55 -1.91 -12.07
CA LEU A 5 -7.28 -1.76 -10.81
C LEU A 5 -7.49 -0.28 -10.44
N LEU A 6 -6.55 0.60 -10.81
CA LEU A 6 -6.63 2.04 -10.57
C LEU A 6 -7.71 2.73 -11.43
N ASP A 7 -7.93 2.27 -12.66
CA ASP A 7 -8.96 2.86 -13.54
C ASP A 7 -10.37 2.75 -12.93
N CYS A 8 -10.60 1.69 -12.15
CA CYS A 8 -11.85 1.50 -11.40
C CYS A 8 -12.04 2.51 -10.26
N PHE A 9 -10.96 3.07 -9.71
CA PHE A 9 -11.04 4.06 -8.64
C PHE A 9 -11.39 5.47 -9.15
N VAL A 10 -11.15 5.79 -10.42
CA VAL A 10 -11.44 7.12 -10.98
C VAL A 10 -12.92 7.52 -10.76
N LEU A 11 -13.84 6.56 -10.82
CA LEU A 11 -15.27 6.80 -10.62
C LEU A 11 -15.64 7.23 -9.19
N SER A 12 -14.78 6.99 -8.20
CA SER A 12 -14.97 7.42 -6.81
C SER A 12 -14.32 8.76 -6.47
N TYR A 13 -13.58 9.37 -7.40
CA TYR A 13 -13.01 10.70 -7.24
C TYR A 13 -14.06 11.81 -7.41
N ASP A 14 -13.89 12.86 -6.64
CA ASP A 14 -14.69 14.08 -6.62
C ASP A 14 -13.78 15.27 -6.92
N TRP A 15 -13.99 15.89 -8.08
CA TRP A 15 -13.19 17.01 -8.57
C TRP A 15 -13.42 18.29 -7.75
N ASP A 16 -14.62 18.47 -7.19
CA ASP A 16 -14.95 19.68 -6.43
C ASP A 16 -14.30 19.65 -5.04
N ASN A 17 -14.26 18.46 -4.43
CA ASN A 17 -13.67 18.24 -3.11
C ASN A 17 -12.20 17.80 -3.16
N ASN A 18 -11.62 17.66 -4.37
CA ASN A 18 -10.27 17.15 -4.60
C ASN A 18 -9.97 15.87 -3.80
N GLY A 19 -10.85 14.87 -3.86
CA GLY A 19 -10.69 13.64 -3.09
C GLY A 19 -11.79 12.60 -3.28
N LEU A 20 -12.08 11.80 -2.26
CA LEU A 20 -13.21 10.86 -2.29
C LEU A 20 -14.55 11.59 -2.37
N LYS A 21 -15.48 11.08 -3.20
CA LYS A 21 -16.89 11.48 -3.14
C LYS A 21 -17.40 11.41 -1.70
N GLN A 22 -18.06 12.47 -1.24
CA GLN A 22 -18.51 12.61 0.15
C GLN A 22 -19.35 11.42 0.66
N LYS A 23 -20.17 10.82 -0.22
CA LYS A 23 -20.96 9.61 0.11
C LYS A 23 -20.11 8.37 0.40
N LEU A 24 -18.86 8.33 -0.06
CA LEU A 24 -17.92 7.24 0.14
C LEU A 24 -17.00 7.48 1.35
N THR A 25 -16.79 8.74 1.76
CA THR A 25 -15.91 9.10 2.89
C THR A 25 -16.18 8.27 4.15
N PRO A 26 -17.43 8.01 4.60
CA PRO A 26 -17.68 7.17 5.77
C PRO A 26 -17.17 5.73 5.61
N MET A 27 -17.18 5.18 4.39
CA MET A 27 -16.70 3.82 4.11
C MET A 27 -15.18 3.71 4.19
N PHE A 28 -14.45 4.81 4.04
CA PHE A 28 -12.98 4.84 4.03
C PHE A 28 -12.37 5.51 5.27
N LYS A 29 -13.16 6.24 6.06
CA LYS A 29 -12.71 6.94 7.29
C LYS A 29 -11.95 6.04 8.26
N HIS A 30 -12.36 4.77 8.37
CA HIS A 30 -11.73 3.77 9.23
C HIS A 30 -11.02 2.69 8.41
N LYS A 31 -10.53 3.03 7.22
CA LYS A 31 -9.73 2.14 6.39
C LYS A 31 -8.35 2.72 6.15
N ARG A 32 -7.41 1.83 5.88
CA ARG A 32 -6.07 2.17 5.44
C ARG A 32 -5.64 1.23 4.33
N PHE A 33 -4.80 1.74 3.45
CA PHE A 33 -4.13 0.92 2.44
C PHE A 33 -2.79 0.44 2.97
N ILE A 34 -2.49 -0.82 2.71
CA ILE A 34 -1.21 -1.45 3.03
C ILE A 34 -0.61 -1.90 1.70
N CYS A 35 0.52 -1.32 1.33
CA CYS A 35 1.27 -1.71 0.13
C CYS A 35 2.57 -2.40 0.54
N ILE A 36 2.71 -3.66 0.16
CA ILE A 36 3.94 -4.44 0.40
C ILE A 36 4.52 -4.72 -0.98
N VAL A 37 5.71 -4.18 -1.24
CA VAL A 37 6.39 -4.33 -2.53
C VAL A 37 7.69 -5.09 -2.33
N ASN A 38 7.85 -6.15 -3.11
CA ASN A 38 9.11 -6.89 -3.21
C ASN A 38 9.74 -6.61 -4.56
N CYS A 39 11.05 -6.37 -4.56
CA CYS A 39 11.83 -6.25 -5.78
C CYS A 39 13.11 -7.08 -5.63
N ASP A 40 13.46 -7.79 -6.70
CA ASP A 40 14.70 -8.56 -6.77
C ASP A 40 15.92 -7.64 -6.84
N ASP A 41 15.76 -6.34 -7.12
CA ASP A 41 16.85 -5.37 -7.12
C ASP A 41 17.22 -4.93 -5.70
N VAL A 42 18.45 -4.50 -5.48
CA VAL A 42 18.93 -3.96 -4.19
C VAL A 42 18.47 -2.53 -3.93
N GLN A 43 18.00 -1.81 -4.96
CA GLN A 43 17.60 -0.41 -4.82
C GLN A 43 16.11 -0.28 -4.46
N GLU A 44 15.84 0.42 -3.36
CA GLU A 44 14.49 0.75 -2.88
C GLU A 44 13.68 1.60 -3.88
N SER A 45 14.36 2.38 -4.71
CA SER A 45 13.73 3.19 -5.76
C SER A 45 12.90 2.40 -6.77
N PHE A 46 13.14 1.10 -6.94
CA PHE A 46 12.30 0.24 -7.79
C PHE A 46 10.99 -0.12 -7.10
N CYS A 47 11.03 -0.43 -5.80
CA CYS A 47 9.83 -0.64 -4.99
C CYS A 47 8.97 0.62 -4.94
N GLU A 48 9.60 1.78 -4.72
CA GLU A 48 8.93 3.09 -4.71
C GLU A 48 8.18 3.35 -6.02
N ARG A 49 8.83 3.11 -7.17
CA ARG A 49 8.20 3.28 -8.48
C ARG A 49 7.01 2.34 -8.68
N GLY A 50 7.09 1.09 -8.20
CA GLY A 50 5.99 0.14 -8.25
C GLY A 50 4.80 0.54 -7.35
N ALA A 51 5.08 1.16 -6.20
CA ALA A 51 4.06 1.62 -5.27
C ALA A 51 3.47 3.00 -5.62
N TYR A 52 4.18 3.80 -6.41
CA TYR A 52 3.93 5.23 -6.60
C TYR A 52 2.46 5.55 -6.92
N ALA A 53 1.88 4.89 -7.92
CA ALA A 53 0.51 5.19 -8.34
C ALA A 53 -0.52 4.87 -7.24
N ILE A 54 -0.28 3.85 -6.40
CA ILE A 54 -1.15 3.51 -5.28
C ILE A 54 -1.01 4.53 -4.15
N LYS A 55 0.23 4.93 -3.84
CA LYS A 55 0.54 5.96 -2.84
C LYS A 55 -0.11 7.30 -3.19
N GLU A 56 0.06 7.76 -4.42
CA GLU A 56 -0.54 9.00 -4.91
C GLU A 56 -2.07 8.93 -4.91
N THR A 57 -2.65 7.78 -5.27
CA THR A 57 -4.11 7.59 -5.18
C THR A 57 -4.60 7.66 -3.73
N ALA A 58 -3.92 7.01 -2.79
CA ALA A 58 -4.30 7.08 -1.38
C ALA A 58 -4.19 8.51 -0.82
N ASN A 59 -3.11 9.23 -1.18
CA ASN A 59 -2.90 10.63 -0.82
C ASN A 59 -4.01 11.54 -1.36
N LEU A 60 -4.31 11.42 -2.65
CA LEU A 60 -5.35 12.17 -3.34
C LEU A 60 -6.73 11.93 -2.70
N TYR A 61 -6.98 10.72 -2.20
CA TYR A 61 -8.25 10.35 -1.61
C TYR A 61 -8.31 10.61 -0.10
N HIS A 62 -7.23 11.11 0.50
CA HIS A 62 -7.05 11.32 1.93
C HIS A 62 -7.27 10.06 2.77
N ILE A 63 -6.84 8.92 2.23
CA ILE A 63 -6.92 7.61 2.91
C ILE A 63 -5.55 7.32 3.53
N ALA A 64 -5.54 6.87 4.78
CA ALA A 64 -4.31 6.46 5.45
C ALA A 64 -3.58 5.36 4.65
N TYR A 65 -2.27 5.48 4.52
CA TYR A 65 -1.46 4.62 3.69
C TYR A 65 -0.18 4.20 4.43
N ASN A 66 0.11 2.91 4.39
CA ASN A 66 1.29 2.30 4.98
C ASN A 66 2.01 1.49 3.90
N GLU A 67 3.33 1.61 3.84
CA GLU A 67 4.14 0.88 2.89
C GLU A 67 5.31 0.15 3.51
N LEU A 68 5.65 -0.99 2.91
CA LEU A 68 6.84 -1.76 3.22
C LEU A 68 7.53 -2.13 1.92
N TYR A 69 8.78 -1.71 1.79
CA TYR A 69 9.65 -2.11 0.70
C TYR A 69 10.60 -3.21 1.15
N MET A 70 10.65 -4.26 0.34
CA MET A 70 11.54 -5.40 0.50
C MET A 70 12.41 -5.46 -0.75
N VAL A 71 13.71 -5.24 -0.58
CA VAL A 71 14.70 -5.18 -1.66
C VAL A 71 15.74 -6.29 -1.50
N GLY A 72 16.37 -6.65 -2.60
CA GLY A 72 17.57 -7.47 -2.66
C GLY A 72 17.40 -8.74 -3.46
N CYS A 73 18.39 -9.04 -4.30
CA CYS A 73 18.49 -10.29 -5.06
C CYS A 73 18.56 -11.47 -4.11
N ASP A 74 17.59 -12.37 -4.25
CA ASP A 74 17.76 -13.74 -3.84
C ASP A 74 18.57 -14.42 -4.95
N GLY A 75 19.90 -14.30 -4.88
CA GLY A 75 20.76 -15.23 -5.60
C GLY A 75 20.31 -16.66 -5.28
N GLU A 76 20.29 -17.52 -6.30
CA GLU A 76 19.75 -18.89 -6.29
C GLU A 76 19.53 -19.49 -4.88
N GLY A 77 18.29 -19.45 -4.39
CA GLY A 77 17.80 -20.38 -3.37
C GLY A 77 18.18 -20.14 -1.90
N ILE A 78 18.46 -18.91 -1.45
CA ILE A 78 18.67 -18.65 -0.01
C ILE A 78 17.32 -18.54 0.73
N VAL A 79 16.70 -19.69 1.01
CA VAL A 79 15.40 -19.83 1.73
C VAL A 79 15.33 -19.00 3.02
N GLU A 80 16.44 -18.84 3.74
CA GLU A 80 16.48 -18.08 5.01
C GLU A 80 16.21 -16.58 4.81
N LYS A 81 16.64 -15.99 3.68
CA LYS A 81 16.37 -14.56 3.39
C LYS A 81 14.90 -14.35 3.03
N ASP A 82 14.29 -15.27 2.29
CA ASP A 82 12.87 -15.26 1.99
C ASP A 82 12.01 -15.37 3.23
N ILE A 83 12.39 -16.26 4.17
CA ILE A 83 11.72 -16.38 5.47
C ILE A 83 11.79 -15.04 6.22
N LYS A 84 12.96 -14.39 6.26
CA LYS A 84 13.10 -13.07 6.92
C LYS A 84 12.28 -11.98 6.24
N LYS A 85 12.19 -11.97 4.91
CA LYS A 85 11.32 -11.04 4.16
C LYS A 85 9.84 -11.29 4.51
N GLN A 86 9.41 -12.55 4.54
CA GLN A 86 8.05 -12.92 4.95
C GLN A 86 7.73 -12.53 6.40
N GLU A 87 8.62 -12.82 7.33
CA GLU A 87 8.47 -12.43 8.74
C GLU A 87 8.38 -10.91 8.89
N LYS A 88 9.20 -10.16 8.17
CA LYS A 88 9.14 -8.69 8.12
C LYS A 88 7.77 -8.20 7.65
N ALA A 89 7.24 -8.77 6.55
CA ALA A 89 5.93 -8.42 6.02
C ALA A 89 4.78 -8.76 7.01
N ILE A 90 4.84 -9.93 7.66
CA ILE A 90 3.86 -10.34 8.66
C ILE A 90 3.89 -9.41 9.87
N ASN A 91 5.08 -9.10 10.40
CA ASN A 91 5.23 -8.23 11.56
C ASN A 91 4.77 -6.80 11.25
N PHE A 92 5.08 -6.29 10.06
CA PHE A 92 4.57 -5.01 9.57
C PHE A 92 3.04 -4.99 9.53
N GLY A 93 2.41 -5.99 8.91
CA GLY A 93 0.94 -6.09 8.87
C GLY A 93 0.30 -6.14 10.26
N LYS A 94 0.89 -6.89 11.20
CA LYS A 94 0.44 -6.95 12.60
C LYS A 94 0.54 -5.58 13.28
N GLN A 95 1.68 -4.90 13.15
CA GLN A 95 1.90 -3.58 13.74
C GLN A 95 0.88 -2.57 13.21
N VAL A 96 0.73 -2.48 11.88
CA VAL A 96 -0.23 -1.57 11.24
C VAL A 96 -1.66 -1.87 11.69
N GLY A 97 -2.02 -3.14 11.91
CA GLY A 97 -3.31 -3.53 12.45
C GLY A 97 -3.54 -3.04 13.89
N VAL A 98 -2.55 -3.18 14.77
CA VAL A 98 -2.62 -2.69 16.16
C VAL A 98 -2.77 -1.16 16.20
N GLU A 99 -1.93 -0.44 15.46
CA GLU A 99 -2.00 1.03 15.34
C GLU A 99 -3.36 1.48 14.81
N HIS A 100 -3.95 0.71 13.88
CA HIS A 100 -5.26 1.02 13.34
C HIS A 100 -6.36 0.91 14.39
N LEU A 101 -6.40 -0.19 15.14
CA LEU A 101 -7.38 -0.41 16.20
C LEU A 101 -7.30 0.67 17.28
N GLN A 102 -6.09 1.12 17.62
CA GLN A 102 -5.89 2.23 18.56
C GLN A 102 -6.38 3.58 18.01
N SER A 103 -6.28 3.80 16.69
CA SER A 103 -6.70 5.07 16.07
C SER A 103 -8.23 5.24 15.92
N ILE A 104 -9.00 4.16 16.07
CA ILE A 104 -10.46 4.16 15.84
C ILE A 104 -11.29 3.92 17.11
N ASN A 105 -10.64 3.53 18.22
CA ASN A 105 -11.24 3.40 19.55
C ASN A 105 -11.04 4.69 20.35
#